data_AF-A0A699VGX1-F1
#
_entry.id   AF-A0A699VGX1-F1
#
_cell.length_a   1.000
_cell.length_b   1.000
_cell.length_c   1.000
_cell.angle_alpha   90.00
_cell.angle_beta   90.00
_cell.angle_gamma   90.00
#
_symmetry.space_group_name_H-M   'P 1'
#
loop_
_entity.id
_entity.type
_entity.pdbx_description
1 polymer ?
#
loop_
_entity_poly.entity_id
_entity_poly.type
_entity_poly.pdbx_seq_one_letter_code
_entity_poly.pdbx_strand_id
1 'polypeptide(L)'
;METGEINSKETIELIKRTLIDYQAQAEFRKEKENPIPCQRIVNKLKSQGRNDLSKEEILEEYLKEMKEDLVRNFEYQKSDSSIKASSEDENQFNCLVGESQELEDPEEIPLEDIFEEIKNTVSRRISKGESSNEKQKP
;
A
#
# COMPACT_ATOMS: atom_id res chain seq x y z
N MET A 1 14.29 -54.35 30.32
CA MET A 1 13.88 -53.08 29.67
C MET A 1 13.49 -53.44 28.25
N GLU A 2 12.21 -53.37 27.92
CA GLU A 2 11.68 -53.62 26.59
C GLU A 2 12.03 -52.40 25.72
N THR A 3 12.93 -52.58 24.75
CA THR A 3 13.16 -51.59 23.69
C THR A 3 11.97 -51.66 22.74
N GLY A 4 10.98 -50.79 22.97
CA GLY A 4 9.88 -50.59 22.03
C GLY A 4 10.43 -50.12 20.68
N GLU A 5 10.16 -50.88 19.63
CA GLU A 5 10.52 -50.54 18.26
C GLU A 5 9.86 -49.21 17.88
N ILE A 6 10.65 -48.15 17.73
CA ILE A 6 10.15 -46.88 17.20
C ILE A 6 9.89 -47.12 15.71
N ASN A 7 8.62 -47.13 15.32
CA ASN A 7 8.20 -47.28 13.93
C ASN A 7 8.60 -46.01 13.14
N SER A 8 9.86 -45.96 12.73
CA SER A 8 10.50 -44.82 12.07
C SER A 8 9.71 -44.31 10.87
N LYS A 9 9.00 -45.20 10.17
CA LYS A 9 8.13 -44.84 9.05
C LYS A 9 6.94 -43.98 9.50
N GLU A 10 6.25 -44.37 10.56
CA GLU A 10 5.13 -43.59 11.11
C GLU A 10 5.60 -42.23 11.64
N THR A 11 6.77 -42.19 12.28
CA THR A 11 7.37 -40.93 12.75
C THR A 11 7.68 -39.99 11.57
N ILE A 12 8.26 -40.51 10.49
CA ILE A 12 8.56 -39.72 9.29
C ILE A 12 7.28 -39.23 8.61
N GLU A 13 6.23 -40.04 8.52
CA GLU A 13 4.96 -39.62 7.95
C GLU A 13 4.27 -38.54 8.79
N LEU A 14 4.31 -38.66 10.12
CA LEU A 14 3.79 -37.63 11.03
C LEU A 14 4.52 -36.30 10.85
N ILE A 15 5.85 -36.32 10.70
CA ILE A 15 6.64 -35.12 10.45
C ILE A 15 6.26 -34.50 9.10
N LYS A 16 6.14 -35.30 8.03
CA LYS A 16 5.74 -34.81 6.70
C LYS A 16 4.36 -34.16 6.72
N ARG A 17 3.39 -34.79 7.37
CA ARG A 17 2.03 -34.24 7.50
C ARG A 17 2.03 -32.92 8.26
N THR A 18 2.74 -32.87 9.38
CA THR A 18 2.88 -31.66 10.20
C THR A 18 3.52 -30.51 9.41
N LEU A 19 4.54 -30.78 8.59
CA LEU A 19 5.17 -29.78 7.74
C LEU A 19 4.22 -29.22 6.69
N ILE A 20 3.40 -30.08 6.06
CA ILE A 20 2.37 -29.66 5.09
C ILE A 20 1.34 -28.77 5.79
N ASP A 21 0.88 -29.15 6.98
CA ASP A 21 -0.10 -28.37 7.75
C ASP A 21 0.46 -26.98 8.14
N TYR A 22 1.72 -26.91 8.55
CA TYR A 22 2.39 -25.62 8.83
C TYR A 22 2.54 -24.76 7.58
N GLN A 23 2.88 -25.36 6.44
CA GLN A 23 3.02 -24.63 5.18
C GLN A 23 1.66 -24.06 4.72
N ALA A 24 0.60 -24.87 4.77
CA ALA A 24 -0.76 -24.43 4.47
C ALA A 24 -1.22 -23.31 5.42
N GLN A 25 -0.90 -23.41 6.72
CA GLN A 25 -1.21 -22.36 7.68
C GLN A 25 -0.42 -21.07 7.41
N ALA A 26 0.84 -21.16 6.99
CA ALA A 26 1.66 -20.01 6.65
C ALA A 26 1.17 -19.31 5.37
N GLU A 27 0.78 -20.06 4.35
CA GLU A 27 0.18 -19.52 3.11
C GLU A 27 -1.17 -18.84 3.39
N PHE A 28 -2.03 -19.46 4.19
CA PHE A 28 -3.30 -18.87 4.63
C PHE A 28 -3.10 -17.59 5.45
N ARG A 29 -2.05 -17.51 6.27
CA ARG A 29 -1.71 -16.30 7.02
C ARG A 29 -1.24 -15.17 6.11
N LYS A 30 -0.38 -15.46 5.11
CA LYS A 30 0.09 -14.46 4.13
C LYS A 30 -1.05 -13.82 3.34
N GLU A 31 -2.06 -14.60 2.93
CA GLU A 31 -3.24 -14.08 2.24
C GLU A 31 -4.08 -13.15 3.13
N LYS A 32 -4.13 -13.43 4.44
CA LYS A 32 -4.79 -12.54 5.42
C LYS A 32 -3.96 -11.32 5.83
N GLU A 33 -2.64 -11.38 5.71
CA GLU A 33 -1.74 -10.35 6.22
C GLU A 33 -1.63 -9.13 5.30
N ASN A 34 -1.94 -9.29 4.00
CA ASN A 34 -1.93 -8.18 3.03
C ASN A 34 -3.23 -8.10 2.22
N PRO A 35 -4.36 -7.75 2.85
CA PRO A 35 -5.60 -7.56 2.13
C PRO A 35 -5.42 -6.47 1.07
N ILE A 36 -5.95 -6.71 -0.15
CA ILE A 36 -6.05 -5.69 -1.21
C ILE A 36 -6.62 -4.40 -0.58
N PRO A 37 -6.17 -3.19 -0.97
CA PRO A 37 -6.50 -1.95 -0.24
C PRO A 37 -7.99 -1.77 0.08
N CYS A 38 -8.90 -2.08 -0.85
CA CYS A 38 -10.34 -2.02 -0.62
C CYS A 38 -10.82 -3.02 0.45
N GLN A 39 -10.25 -4.22 0.48
CA GLN A 39 -10.58 -5.24 1.49
C GLN A 39 -10.10 -4.80 2.89
N ARG A 40 -8.94 -4.14 2.98
CA ARG A 40 -8.45 -3.53 4.23
C ARG A 40 -9.46 -2.53 4.78
N ILE A 41 -9.95 -1.65 3.92
CA ILE A 41 -10.92 -0.61 4.26
C ILE A 41 -12.26 -1.21 4.68
N VAL A 42 -12.77 -2.19 3.93
CA VAL A 42 -14.00 -2.90 4.29
C VAL A 42 -13.88 -3.56 5.67
N ASN A 43 -12.75 -4.21 5.95
CA ASN A 43 -12.52 -4.84 7.25
C ASN A 43 -12.45 -3.81 8.38
N LYS A 44 -11.75 -2.68 8.16
CA LYS A 44 -11.67 -1.54 9.10
C LYS A 44 -13.07 -1.00 9.41
N LEU A 45 -13.87 -0.70 8.39
CA LEU A 45 -15.22 -0.14 8.56
C LEU A 45 -16.17 -1.14 9.25
N LYS A 46 -16.11 -2.42 8.90
CA LYS A 46 -16.87 -3.48 9.58
C LYS A 46 -16.49 -3.61 11.06
N SER A 47 -15.19 -3.51 11.37
CA SER A 47 -14.72 -3.54 12.77
C SER A 47 -15.22 -2.35 13.60
N GLN A 48 -15.56 -1.24 12.94
CA GLN A 48 -16.21 -0.07 13.55
C GLN A 48 -17.74 -0.21 13.67
N GLY A 49 -18.31 -1.36 13.30
CA GLY A 49 -19.75 -1.62 13.36
C GLY A 49 -20.54 -1.20 12.11
N ARG A 50 -19.87 -0.76 11.04
CA ARG A 50 -20.53 -0.41 9.76
C ARG A 50 -20.62 -1.66 8.87
N ASN A 51 -21.74 -2.37 8.95
CA ASN A 51 -21.94 -3.64 8.24
C ASN A 51 -22.50 -3.47 6.82
N ASP A 52 -23.31 -2.45 6.59
CA ASP A 52 -23.91 -2.13 5.30
C ASP A 52 -23.11 -1.01 4.63
N LEU A 53 -22.11 -1.39 3.83
CA LEU A 53 -21.20 -0.46 3.16
C LEU A 53 -21.55 -0.32 1.67
N SER A 54 -21.78 0.91 1.23
CA SER A 54 -21.87 1.25 -0.19
C SER A 54 -20.49 1.29 -0.85
N LYS A 55 -20.44 1.18 -2.18
CA LYS A 55 -19.19 1.30 -2.95
C LYS A 55 -18.61 2.71 -2.83
N GLU A 56 -19.48 3.70 -2.73
CA GLU A 56 -19.16 5.12 -2.56
C GLU A 56 -18.48 5.38 -1.21
N GLU A 57 -19.00 4.81 -0.11
CA GLU A 57 -18.37 4.93 1.22
C GLU A 57 -16.99 4.28 1.26
N ILE A 58 -16.83 3.12 0.61
CA ILE A 58 -15.53 2.44 0.53
C ILE A 58 -14.55 3.28 -0.31
N LEU A 59 -15.00 3.88 -1.41
CA LEU A 59 -14.19 4.75 -2.25
C LEU A 59 -13.76 6.01 -1.50
N GLU A 60 -14.65 6.63 -0.75
CA GLU A 60 -14.35 7.84 0.03
C GLU A 60 -13.28 7.59 1.09
N GLU A 61 -13.40 6.50 1.85
CA GLU A 61 -12.39 6.12 2.85
C GLU A 61 -11.05 5.76 2.18
N TYR A 62 -11.07 5.16 0.99
CA TYR A 62 -9.86 4.84 0.23
C TYR A 62 -9.10 6.08 -0.24
N LEU A 63 -9.81 7.04 -0.82
CA LEU A 63 -9.21 8.29 -1.27
C LEU A 63 -8.68 9.11 -0.09
N LYS A 64 -9.38 9.06 1.05
CA LYS A 64 -8.91 9.69 2.28
C LYS A 64 -7.59 9.09 2.77
N GLU A 65 -7.50 7.77 2.93
CA GLU A 65 -6.25 7.11 3.36
C GLU A 65 -5.10 7.40 2.38
N MET A 66 -5.36 7.38 1.07
CA MET A 66 -4.36 7.69 0.05
C MET A 66 -3.86 9.14 0.13
N LYS A 67 -4.77 10.11 0.35
CA LYS A 67 -4.41 11.52 0.52
C LYS A 67 -3.56 11.72 1.77
N GLU A 68 -3.94 11.12 2.89
CA GLU A 68 -3.18 11.18 4.15
C GLU A 68 -1.78 10.58 4.00
N ASP A 69 -1.66 9.43 3.35
CA ASP A 69 -0.35 8.79 3.09
C ASP A 69 0.52 9.64 2.16
N LEU A 70 -0.07 10.28 1.15
CA LEU A 70 0.65 11.13 0.21
C LEU A 70 1.16 12.41 0.90
N VAL A 71 0.33 13.08 1.70
CA VAL A 71 0.73 14.27 2.48
C VAL A 71 1.87 13.92 3.43
N ARG A 72 1.76 12.80 4.16
CA ARG A 72 2.80 12.33 5.07
C ARG A 72 4.13 12.09 4.35
N ASN A 73 4.10 11.51 3.15
CA ASN A 73 5.31 11.28 2.37
C ASN A 73 5.97 12.58 1.90
N PHE A 74 5.18 13.61 1.56
CA PHE A 74 5.73 14.93 1.23
C PHE A 74 6.34 15.65 2.44
N GLU A 75 5.69 15.57 3.61
CA GLU A 75 6.24 16.11 4.86
C GLU A 75 7.56 15.44 5.26
N TYR A 76 7.63 14.11 5.07
CA TYR A 76 8.85 13.34 5.34
C TYR A 76 10.00 13.74 4.40
N GLN A 77 9.75 13.91 3.10
CA GLN A 77 10.77 14.36 2.15
C GLN A 77 11.29 15.78 2.44
N LYS A 78 10.40 16.70 2.85
CA LYS A 78 10.82 18.06 3.27
C LYS A 78 11.76 18.00 4.47
N SER A 79 11.52 17.08 5.40
CA SER A 79 12.31 16.90 6.62
C SER A 79 13.71 16.32 6.34
N ASP A 80 13.82 15.33 5.45
CA ASP A 80 15.11 14.71 5.09
C ASP A 80 15.99 15.59 4.19
N SER A 81 15.40 16.52 3.41
CA SER A 81 16.18 17.51 2.64
C SER A 81 16.88 18.55 3.53
N SER A 82 16.52 18.62 4.82
CA SER A 82 17.10 19.53 5.83
C SER A 82 18.42 19.01 6.43
N ILE A 83 19.04 17.97 5.86
CA ILE A 83 20.44 17.64 6.17
C ILE A 83 21.31 18.64 5.41
N LYS A 84 21.57 19.78 6.07
CA LYS A 84 22.57 20.77 5.65
C LYS A 84 23.89 20.06 5.32
N ALA A 85 24.37 20.23 4.10
CA ALA A 85 25.76 20.00 3.75
C ALA A 85 26.64 20.92 4.62
N SER A 86 27.16 20.37 5.73
CA SER A 86 28.24 20.99 6.48
C SER A 86 29.54 20.69 5.72
N SER A 87 29.85 21.50 4.69
CA SER A 87 31.16 21.46 4.06
C SER A 87 32.10 22.42 4.79
N GLU A 88 32.83 21.90 5.77
CA GLU A 88 34.16 22.42 6.10
C GLU A 88 35.16 21.55 5.33
N ASP A 89 35.59 22.00 4.15
CA ASP A 89 37.03 22.15 3.91
C ASP A 89 37.30 22.96 2.63
N GLU A 90 38.37 23.71 2.71
CA GLU A 90 38.86 24.76 1.85
C GLU A 90 39.46 24.15 0.58
N ASN A 91 38.74 24.19 -0.56
CA ASN A 91 39.40 23.92 -1.82
C ASN A 91 38.92 24.85 -2.94
N GLN A 92 39.89 25.63 -3.43
CA GLN A 92 39.78 26.58 -4.52
C GLN A 92 39.42 25.87 -5.83
N PHE A 93 38.15 25.84 -6.20
CA PHE A 93 37.76 25.83 -7.60
C PHE A 93 36.68 26.88 -7.82
N ASN A 94 37.07 27.95 -8.50
CA ASN A 94 36.17 28.97 -9.05
C ASN A 94 35.18 28.32 -10.01
N CYS A 95 33.94 28.10 -9.59
CA CYS A 95 32.80 28.03 -10.49
C CYS A 95 32.02 29.35 -10.36
N LEU A 96 32.44 30.33 -11.15
CA LEU A 96 31.67 31.56 -11.35
C LEU A 96 30.61 31.30 -12.43
N VAL A 97 29.42 30.87 -12.03
CA VAL A 97 28.14 31.07 -12.73
C VAL A 97 27.11 31.16 -11.60
N GLY A 98 26.61 32.32 -11.19
CA GLY A 98 26.09 33.36 -12.09
C GLY A 98 24.67 33.05 -12.55
N GLU A 99 23.88 32.37 -11.72
CA GLU A 99 22.42 32.45 -11.65
C GLU A 99 22.04 31.76 -10.34
N SER A 100 21.69 32.55 -9.33
CA SER A 100 20.80 32.04 -8.31
C SER A 100 19.54 31.64 -9.08
N GLN A 101 19.38 30.35 -9.39
CA GLN A 101 18.04 29.84 -9.63
C GLN A 101 17.34 30.10 -8.31
N GLU A 102 16.63 31.23 -8.27
CA GLU A 102 15.42 31.38 -7.51
C GLU A 102 14.67 30.09 -7.80
N LEU A 103 14.73 29.15 -6.85
CA LEU A 103 13.86 27.99 -6.85
C LEU A 103 12.48 28.63 -6.88
N GLU A 104 11.88 28.70 -8.08
CA GLU A 104 10.46 28.95 -8.21
C GLU A 104 9.83 28.01 -7.19
N ASP A 105 9.13 28.60 -6.23
CA ASP A 105 8.40 27.84 -5.22
C ASP A 105 7.60 26.81 -6.02
N PRO A 106 7.85 25.50 -5.83
CA PRO A 106 7.25 24.50 -6.69
C PRO A 106 5.75 24.68 -6.62
N GLU A 107 5.14 24.90 -7.79
CA GLU A 107 3.71 25.16 -7.93
C GLU A 107 2.94 24.14 -7.08
N GLU A 108 2.17 24.64 -6.12
CA GLU A 108 1.50 23.79 -5.14
C GLU A 108 0.55 22.86 -5.88
N ILE A 109 0.87 21.57 -5.93
CA ILE A 109 0.07 20.58 -6.67
C ILE A 109 -1.35 20.62 -6.07
N PRO A 110 -2.41 20.91 -6.85
CA PRO A 110 -3.76 21.04 -6.34
C PRO A 110 -4.35 19.66 -6.06
N LEU A 111 -3.87 19.00 -5.00
CA LEU A 111 -4.26 17.64 -4.63
C LEU A 111 -5.78 17.53 -4.48
N GLU A 112 -6.43 18.55 -3.93
CA GLU A 112 -7.88 18.55 -3.76
C GLU A 112 -8.62 18.36 -5.08
N ASP A 113 -8.23 19.11 -6.11
CA ASP A 113 -8.86 19.05 -7.43
C ASP A 113 -8.67 17.66 -8.07
N ILE A 114 -7.47 17.08 -7.91
CA ILE A 114 -7.15 15.74 -8.41
C ILE A 114 -8.01 14.68 -7.71
N PHE A 115 -8.08 14.72 -6.37
CA PHE A 115 -8.86 13.74 -5.61
C PHE A 115 -10.37 13.86 -5.88
N GLU A 116 -10.87 15.08 -6.06
CA GLU A 116 -12.26 15.32 -6.48
C GLU A 116 -12.51 14.80 -7.90
N GLU A 117 -11.60 15.02 -8.86
CA GLU A 117 -11.75 14.47 -10.21
C GLU A 117 -11.78 12.93 -10.21
N ILE A 118 -10.91 12.29 -9.42
CA ILE A 118 -10.90 10.84 -9.24
C ILE A 118 -12.23 10.37 -8.65
N LYS A 119 -12.69 10.99 -7.56
CA LYS A 119 -13.95 10.64 -6.90
C LYS A 119 -15.11 10.73 -7.89
N ASN A 120 -15.20 11.82 -8.65
CA ASN A 120 -16.25 12.05 -9.62
C ASN A 120 -16.22 11.03 -10.79
N THR A 121 -15.03 10.73 -11.31
CA THR A 121 -14.85 9.77 -12.41
C THR A 121 -15.24 8.36 -12.00
N VAL A 122 -14.75 7.91 -10.84
CA VAL A 122 -15.00 6.56 -10.34
C VAL A 122 -16.46 6.41 -9.91
N SER A 123 -17.02 7.40 -9.20
CA SER A 123 -18.44 7.40 -8.81
C SER A 123 -19.36 7.30 -10.02
N ARG A 124 -19.06 8.06 -11.09
CA ARG A 124 -19.82 7.99 -12.35
C ARG A 124 -19.82 6.58 -12.96
N ARG A 125 -18.68 5.86 -12.90
CA ARG A 125 -18.57 4.48 -13.40
C ARG A 125 -19.36 3.50 -12.53
N ILE A 126 -19.31 3.68 -11.21
CA ILE A 126 -20.08 2.87 -10.27
C ILE A 126 -21.58 3.04 -10.52
N SER A 127 -22.07 4.27 -10.64
CA SER A 127 -23.48 4.57 -10.87
C SER A 127 -23.99 4.11 -12.25
N LYS A 128 -23.11 4.06 -13.27
CA LYS A 128 -23.51 3.59 -14.60
C LYS A 128 -23.67 2.07 -14.70
N GLY A 129 -23.23 1.30 -13.70
CA GLY A 129 -23.21 -0.17 -13.73
C GLY A 129 -22.36 -0.66 -14.89
N GLU A 130 -21.09 -1.00 -14.65
CA GLU A 130 -20.14 -1.41 -15.69
C GLU A 130 -20.71 -2.44 -16.66
N SER A 131 -21.12 -1.95 -17.84
CA SER A 131 -21.40 -2.67 -19.07
C SER A 131 -20.16 -2.59 -19.94
N SER A 132 -19.07 -3.20 -19.46
CA SER A 132 -17.87 -3.40 -20.27
C SER A 132 -17.47 -4.88 -20.23
N ASN A 133 -18.39 -5.74 -20.64
CA ASN A 133 -18.03 -7.02 -21.23
C ASN A 133 -17.98 -6.84 -22.74
N GLU A 134 -16.98 -6.11 -23.25
CA GLU A 134 -16.65 -6.19 -24.67
C GLU A 134 -15.80 -7.44 -24.88
N LYS A 135 -16.46 -8.59 -24.90
CA LYS A 135 -15.87 -9.82 -25.44
C LYS A 135 -15.72 -9.61 -26.94
N GLN A 136 -14.57 -9.12 -27.38
CA GLN A 136 -14.13 -9.36 -28.75
C GLN A 136 -13.90 -10.85 -28.91
N LYS A 137 -14.82 -11.53 -29.59
CA LYS A 137 -14.65 -12.89 -30.08
C LYS A 137 -14.64 -12.81 -31.60
N PRO A 138 -13.62 -13.35 -32.30
CA PRO A 138 -13.74 -13.62 -33.73
C PRO A 138 -14.77 -14.72 -34.01
#